data_AF-A0A359HH60-F1
#
_entry.id   AF-A0A359HH60-F1
#
_cell.length_a   1.000
_cell.length_b   1.000
_cell.length_c   1.000
_cell.angle_alpha   90.00
_cell.angle_beta   90.00
_cell.angle_gamma   90.00
#
_symmetry.space_group_name_H-M   'P 1'
#
loop_
_entity.id
_entity.type
_entity.pdbx_description
1 polymer ?
#
loop_
_entity_poly.entity_id
_entity_poly.type
_entity_poly.pdbx_seq_one_letter_code
_entity_poly.pdbx_strand_id
1 'polypeptide(L)'
;MPTLKPEKLHVKFIGNSDPEGPASPRRYTLTHSDITGELFLSVGTVYDRETISGFYTRIMRDEVLAELLEDSNGPKLHVYCHVSGGLVVGNARWRYTIFKQHMLQVLQAFRYGDEIFFGHHPHFDEARVIVHFSSTNKRFNLQENWGSLADYRPLEAFEHA
;
A
#
# COMPACT_ATOMS: atom_id res chain seq x y z
N MET A 1 10.12 11.34 8.61
CA MET A 1 9.42 10.06 8.32
C MET A 1 10.25 9.33 7.27
N PRO A 2 10.31 7.99 7.31
CA PRO A 2 11.03 7.23 6.28
C PRO A 2 10.42 7.49 4.91
N THR A 3 11.28 7.60 3.91
CA THR A 3 10.91 7.67 2.50
C THR A 3 11.27 6.34 1.83
N LEU A 4 10.67 6.08 0.68
CA LEU A 4 11.01 4.92 -0.13
C LEU A 4 12.48 4.98 -0.56
N LYS A 5 13.12 3.81 -0.52
CA LYS A 5 14.41 3.55 -1.15
C LYS A 5 14.18 2.56 -2.30
N PRO A 6 14.19 3.01 -3.57
CA PRO A 6 13.87 2.17 -4.72
C PRO A 6 14.60 0.83 -4.74
N GLU A 7 15.89 0.82 -4.35
CA GLU A 7 16.75 -0.35 -4.32
C GLU A 7 16.32 -1.42 -3.30
N LYS A 8 15.41 -1.09 -2.38
CA LYS A 8 14.86 -2.01 -1.38
C LYS A 8 13.45 -2.49 -1.70
N LEU A 9 12.85 -2.00 -2.80
CA LEU A 9 11.51 -2.39 -3.22
C LEU A 9 11.59 -3.52 -4.24
N HIS A 10 10.97 -4.64 -3.91
CA HIS A 10 10.82 -5.79 -4.80
C HIS A 10 9.37 -5.88 -5.25
N VAL A 11 9.13 -5.75 -6.55
CA VAL A 11 7.79 -5.80 -7.14
C VAL A 11 7.58 -7.13 -7.84
N LYS A 12 6.42 -7.74 -7.63
CA LYS A 12 5.94 -8.88 -8.43
C LYS A 12 4.49 -8.67 -8.83
N PHE A 13 4.14 -9.18 -10.00
CA PHE A 13 2.77 -9.21 -10.51
C PHE A 13 2.18 -10.60 -10.29
N ILE A 14 0.92 -10.68 -9.88
CA ILE A 14 0.25 -11.94 -9.53
C ILE A 14 -1.11 -12.10 -10.19
N GLY A 15 -1.49 -13.35 -10.47
CA GLY A 15 -2.71 -13.65 -11.21
C GLY A 15 -2.59 -13.22 -12.68
N ASN A 16 -3.63 -12.58 -13.21
CA ASN A 16 -3.68 -12.12 -14.60
C ASN A 16 -3.36 -10.61 -14.73
N SER A 17 -2.58 -10.05 -13.80
CA SER A 17 -2.13 -8.67 -13.91
C SER A 17 -0.77 -8.59 -14.58
N ASP A 18 -0.53 -7.50 -15.28
CA ASP A 18 0.75 -7.10 -15.84
C ASP A 18 1.02 -5.62 -15.51
N PRO A 19 2.20 -5.08 -15.89
CA PRO A 19 2.54 -3.69 -15.64
C PRO A 19 1.62 -2.65 -16.32
N GLU A 20 0.86 -3.02 -17.34
CA GLU A 20 -0.03 -2.10 -18.09
C GLU A 20 -1.50 -2.24 -17.67
N GLY A 21 -1.90 -3.36 -17.10
CA GLY A 21 -3.29 -3.62 -16.75
C GLY A 21 -3.57 -4.94 -16.04
N PRO A 22 -4.85 -5.25 -15.81
CA PRO A 22 -5.99 -4.36 -15.99
C PRO A 22 -5.98 -3.20 -14.97
N ALA A 23 -6.74 -2.14 -15.27
CA ALA A 23 -6.86 -0.97 -14.42
C ALA A 23 -7.77 -1.14 -13.20
N SER A 24 -8.77 -2.04 -13.30
CA SER A 24 -9.71 -2.27 -12.21
C SER A 24 -10.23 -3.72 -12.21
N PRO A 25 -10.32 -4.37 -11.02
CA PRO A 25 -9.73 -3.93 -9.76
C PRO A 25 -8.20 -4.07 -9.82
N ARG A 26 -7.46 -3.08 -9.32
CA ARG A 26 -6.01 -3.16 -9.17
C ARG A 26 -5.66 -3.13 -7.69
N ARG A 27 -5.09 -4.22 -7.19
CA ARG A 27 -4.86 -4.50 -5.77
C ARG A 27 -3.37 -4.63 -5.48
N TYR A 28 -3.02 -4.19 -4.28
CA TYR A 28 -1.67 -4.17 -3.77
C TYR A 28 -1.59 -4.92 -2.45
N THR A 29 -0.54 -5.71 -2.27
CA THR A 29 -0.17 -6.31 -0.98
C THR A 29 1.27 -5.95 -0.71
N LEU A 30 1.50 -5.09 0.28
CA LEU A 30 2.84 -4.68 0.70
C LEU A 30 3.20 -5.35 2.02
N THR A 31 4.39 -5.92 2.10
CA THR A 31 4.97 -6.44 3.35
C THR A 31 6.36 -5.89 3.56
N HIS A 32 6.84 -5.93 4.81
CA HIS A 32 8.12 -5.38 5.23
C HIS A 32 8.95 -6.45 5.94
N SER A 33 10.25 -6.47 5.68
CA SER A 33 11.20 -7.28 6.45
C SER A 33 11.85 -6.41 7.51
N ASP A 34 11.51 -6.63 8.79
CA ASP A 34 12.15 -5.90 9.91
C ASP A 34 13.66 -6.17 10.03
N ILE A 35 14.15 -7.27 9.44
CA ILE A 35 15.56 -7.68 9.48
C ILE A 35 16.38 -6.94 8.41
N THR A 36 15.89 -6.91 7.16
CA THR A 36 16.63 -6.33 6.02
C THR A 36 16.19 -4.90 5.68
N GLY A 37 15.02 -4.49 6.17
CA GLY A 37 14.34 -3.26 5.81
C GLY A 37 13.83 -3.25 4.37
N GLU A 38 13.70 -4.41 3.74
CA GLU A 38 13.18 -4.57 2.39
C GLU A 38 11.66 -4.52 2.37
N LEU A 39 11.13 -4.05 1.24
CA LEU A 39 9.70 -3.97 0.95
C LEU A 39 9.36 -4.92 -0.19
N PHE A 40 8.31 -5.70 -0.03
CA PHE A 40 7.83 -6.62 -1.06
C PHE A 40 6.41 -6.23 -1.43
N LEU A 41 6.23 -5.81 -2.69
CA LEU A 41 4.97 -5.38 -3.25
C LEU A 41 4.47 -6.42 -4.25
N SER A 42 3.32 -7.01 -3.97
CA SER A 42 2.54 -7.77 -4.94
C SER A 42 1.47 -6.88 -5.57
N VAL A 43 1.43 -6.81 -6.90
CA VAL A 43 0.38 -6.12 -7.68
C VAL A 43 -0.47 -7.17 -8.38
N GLY A 44 -1.80 -7.03 -8.33
CA GLY A 44 -2.71 -8.04 -8.88
C GLY A 44 -4.15 -7.60 -8.99
N THR A 45 -5.01 -8.45 -9.54
CA THR A 45 -6.49 -8.29 -9.44
C THR A 45 -7.07 -8.89 -8.15
N VAL A 46 -6.23 -9.57 -7.38
CA VAL A 46 -6.51 -10.20 -6.09
C VAL A 46 -5.38 -9.91 -5.11
N TYR A 47 -5.65 -9.97 -3.80
CA TYR A 47 -4.59 -9.89 -2.79
C TYR A 47 -3.73 -11.15 -2.80
N ASP A 48 -2.45 -11.00 -2.45
CA ASP A 48 -1.51 -12.11 -2.33
C ASP A 48 -1.80 -12.95 -1.08
N ARG A 49 -2.72 -13.91 -1.22
CA ARG A 49 -3.15 -14.76 -0.10
C ARG A 49 -2.03 -15.64 0.43
N GLU A 50 -1.08 -16.04 -0.40
CA GLU A 50 0.05 -16.86 0.03
C GLU A 50 0.91 -16.06 1.01
N THR A 51 1.31 -14.84 0.62
CA THR A 51 2.07 -13.92 1.48
C THR A 51 1.34 -13.57 2.78
N ILE A 52 0.02 -13.33 2.72
CA ILE A 52 -0.80 -13.00 3.90
C ILE A 52 -1.00 -14.23 4.82
N SER A 53 -0.92 -15.45 4.29
CA SER A 53 -1.18 -16.68 5.05
C SER A 53 0.03 -17.16 5.87
N GLY A 54 1.21 -16.60 5.64
CA GLY A 54 2.44 -16.92 6.37
C GLY A 54 2.29 -16.73 7.87
N PHE A 55 2.85 -17.65 8.67
CA PHE A 55 2.71 -17.63 10.13
C PHE A 55 3.20 -16.32 10.76
N TYR A 56 4.32 -15.78 10.26
CA TYR A 56 4.86 -14.48 10.68
C TYR A 56 3.89 -13.34 10.40
N THR A 57 3.46 -13.16 9.14
CA THR A 57 2.50 -12.13 8.72
C THR A 57 1.19 -12.23 9.48
N ARG A 58 0.71 -13.45 9.77
CA ARG A 58 -0.50 -13.65 10.56
C ARG A 58 -0.41 -13.17 12.00
N ILE A 59 0.80 -13.13 12.58
CA ILE A 59 1.06 -12.67 13.95
C ILE A 59 1.44 -11.18 13.97
N MET A 60 2.31 -10.75 13.06
CA MET A 60 2.79 -9.38 13.01
C MET A 60 1.79 -8.44 12.37
N ARG A 61 0.94 -8.92 11.46
CA ARG A 61 -0.10 -8.15 10.77
C ARG A 61 0.40 -6.84 10.17
N ASP A 62 1.65 -6.87 9.72
CA ASP A 62 2.38 -5.74 9.16
C ASP A 62 2.10 -5.55 7.67
N GLU A 63 1.32 -6.45 7.05
CA GLU A 63 0.83 -6.28 5.71
C GLU A 63 -0.03 -5.01 5.58
N VAL A 64 0.21 -4.25 4.52
CA VAL A 64 -0.68 -3.18 4.07
C VAL A 64 -1.32 -3.61 2.77
N LEU A 65 -2.65 -3.65 2.77
CA LEU A 65 -3.44 -3.97 1.60
C LEU A 65 -3.94 -2.69 0.96
N ALA A 66 -4.00 -2.63 -0.36
CA ALA A 66 -4.68 -1.53 -1.02
C ALA A 66 -5.46 -1.97 -2.26
N GLU A 67 -6.50 -1.21 -2.58
CA GLU A 67 -7.32 -1.41 -3.77
C GLU A 67 -7.56 -0.07 -4.44
N LEU A 68 -7.14 0.02 -5.70
CA LEU A 68 -7.42 1.13 -6.60
C LEU A 68 -8.70 0.81 -7.36
N LEU A 69 -9.68 1.68 -7.19
CA LEU A 69 -11.01 1.59 -7.79
C LEU A 69 -11.32 2.89 -8.51
N GLU A 70 -12.20 2.79 -9.50
CA GLU A 70 -12.82 3.93 -10.15
C GLU A 70 -14.34 3.78 -10.02
N ASP A 71 -15.00 4.80 -9.46
CA ASP A 71 -16.45 4.91 -9.41
C ASP A 71 -16.91 6.24 -10.02
N SER A 72 -18.21 6.51 -10.01
CA SER A 72 -18.78 7.73 -10.59
C SER A 72 -18.26 9.04 -9.96
N ASN A 73 -17.59 8.98 -8.80
CA ASN A 73 -16.97 10.13 -8.13
C ASN A 73 -15.46 10.23 -8.39
N GLY A 74 -14.95 9.47 -9.34
CA GLY A 74 -13.54 9.43 -9.73
C GLY A 74 -12.74 8.33 -9.01
N PRO A 75 -11.43 8.25 -9.30
CA PRO A 75 -10.57 7.21 -8.79
C PRO A 75 -10.29 7.38 -7.29
N LYS A 76 -10.14 6.25 -6.59
CA LYS A 76 -9.84 6.19 -5.16
C LYS A 76 -8.89 5.04 -4.88
N LEU A 77 -7.86 5.31 -4.08
CA LEU A 77 -7.03 4.28 -3.50
C LEU A 77 -7.47 4.06 -2.06
N HIS A 78 -8.03 2.88 -1.78
CA HIS A 78 -8.32 2.46 -0.42
C HIS A 78 -7.14 1.67 0.13
N VAL A 79 -6.55 2.13 1.24
CA VAL A 79 -5.42 1.47 1.92
C VAL A 79 -5.90 0.96 3.27
N TYR A 80 -5.61 -0.29 3.60
CA TYR A 80 -6.11 -0.97 4.80
C TYR A 80 -4.94 -1.39 5.70
N CYS A 81 -4.95 -0.88 6.92
CA CYS A 81 -3.98 -1.19 7.96
C CYS A 81 -4.67 -1.90 9.13
N HIS A 82 -4.16 -3.07 9.53
CA HIS A 82 -4.68 -3.79 10.68
C HIS A 82 -4.01 -3.34 11.99
N VAL A 83 -4.73 -2.50 12.74
CA VAL A 83 -4.23 -1.89 13.98
C VAL A 83 -4.49 -2.76 15.20
N SER A 84 -5.67 -3.37 15.34
CA SER A 84 -5.92 -4.32 16.44
C SER A 84 -7.11 -5.25 16.19
N GLY A 85 -7.10 -6.41 16.85
CA GLY A 85 -8.08 -7.47 16.67
C GLY A 85 -7.39 -8.80 16.38
N GLY A 86 -8.04 -9.92 16.72
CA GLY A 86 -7.44 -11.25 16.52
C GLY A 86 -6.09 -11.43 17.22
N LEU A 87 -5.24 -12.28 16.64
CA LEU A 87 -3.85 -12.46 17.07
C LEU A 87 -2.98 -11.40 16.41
N VAL A 88 -2.51 -10.43 17.20
CA VAL A 88 -1.64 -9.35 16.73
C VAL A 88 -0.68 -8.91 17.83
N VAL A 89 0.59 -8.71 17.48
CA VAL A 89 1.61 -8.23 18.43
C VAL A 89 1.57 -6.70 18.57
N GLY A 90 1.65 -6.22 19.82
CA GLY A 90 1.67 -4.79 20.15
C GLY A 90 0.28 -4.22 20.44
N ASN A 91 0.25 -3.06 21.12
CA ASN A 91 -1.01 -2.39 21.43
C ASN A 91 -1.48 -1.49 20.27
N ALA A 92 -2.79 -1.21 20.23
CA ALA A 92 -3.42 -0.43 19.17
C ALA A 92 -2.80 0.96 18.96
N ARG A 93 -2.42 1.67 20.04
CA ARG A 93 -1.83 3.01 19.94
C ARG A 93 -0.47 2.97 19.23
N TRP A 94 0.37 2.03 19.64
CA TRP A 94 1.71 1.85 19.08
C TRP A 94 1.63 1.47 17.60
N ARG A 95 0.78 0.50 17.23
CA ARG A 95 0.58 0.08 15.83
C ARG A 95 0.03 1.20 14.96
N TYR A 96 -1.00 1.91 15.42
CA TYR A 96 -1.53 3.09 14.72
C TYR A 96 -0.43 4.13 14.47
N THR A 97 0.42 4.38 15.47
CA THR A 97 1.52 5.34 15.35
C THR A 97 2.54 4.90 14.30
N ILE A 98 2.91 3.62 14.28
CA ILE A 98 3.84 3.06 13.28
C ILE A 98 3.28 3.21 11.87
N PHE A 99 2.04 2.75 11.63
CA PHE A 99 1.43 2.88 10.30
C PHE A 99 1.39 4.34 9.85
N LYS A 100 1.01 5.26 10.72
CA LYS A 100 0.99 6.69 10.41
C LYS A 100 2.37 7.25 10.11
N GLN A 101 3.41 6.81 10.82
CA GLN A 101 4.79 7.24 10.60
C GLN A 101 5.37 6.72 9.27
N HIS A 102 4.96 5.53 8.83
CA HIS A 102 5.45 4.88 7.61
C HIS A 102 4.55 5.06 6.39
N MET A 103 3.36 5.67 6.53
CA MET A 103 2.39 5.77 5.45
C MET A 103 2.95 6.46 4.20
N LEU A 104 3.82 7.46 4.36
CA LEU A 104 4.51 8.08 3.23
C LEU A 104 5.28 7.05 2.38
N GLN A 105 6.08 6.20 3.03
CA GLN A 105 6.86 5.15 2.36
C GLN A 105 5.97 4.11 1.69
N VAL A 106 4.86 3.74 2.33
CA VAL A 106 3.86 2.80 1.79
C VAL A 106 3.24 3.34 0.49
N LEU A 107 2.79 4.60 0.51
CA LEU A 107 2.15 5.23 -0.64
C LEU A 107 3.15 5.46 -1.79
N GLN A 108 4.39 5.83 -1.46
CA GLN A 108 5.48 5.87 -2.44
C GLN A 108 5.75 4.47 -3.03
N ALA A 109 5.73 3.40 -2.22
CA ALA A 109 5.94 2.04 -2.72
C ALA A 109 4.86 1.63 -3.73
N PHE A 110 3.59 1.94 -3.46
CA PHE A 110 2.51 1.71 -4.44
C PHE A 110 2.70 2.52 -5.71
N ARG A 111 3.01 3.82 -5.58
CA ARG A 111 3.10 4.71 -6.73
C ARG A 111 4.32 4.46 -7.62
N TYR A 112 5.46 4.15 -7.01
CA TYR A 112 6.72 3.83 -7.70
C TYR A 112 6.71 2.40 -8.23
N GLY A 113 6.28 1.43 -7.41
CA GLY A 113 6.30 0.02 -7.77
C GLY A 113 5.35 -0.35 -8.91
N ASP A 114 4.42 0.54 -9.26
CA ASP A 114 3.49 0.36 -10.37
C ASP A 114 3.54 1.53 -11.37
N GLU A 115 4.71 2.12 -11.54
CA GLU A 115 4.90 3.33 -12.35
C GLU A 115 4.50 3.17 -13.82
N ILE A 116 4.69 1.99 -14.42
CA ILE A 116 4.30 1.70 -15.80
C ILE A 116 2.78 1.83 -15.94
N PHE A 117 2.02 1.26 -15.00
CA PHE A 117 0.57 1.36 -15.00
C PHE A 117 0.11 2.81 -14.94
N PHE A 118 0.68 3.61 -14.03
CA PHE A 118 0.33 5.03 -13.92
C PHE A 118 0.80 5.85 -15.13
N GLY A 119 1.84 5.42 -15.84
CA GLY A 119 2.23 6.02 -17.12
C GLY A 119 1.20 5.80 -18.23
N HIS A 120 0.57 4.62 -18.26
CA HIS A 120 -0.49 4.29 -19.22
C HIS A 120 -1.88 4.82 -18.80
N HIS A 121 -2.13 4.97 -17.51
CA HIS A 121 -3.41 5.42 -16.95
C HIS A 121 -3.24 6.64 -16.03
N PRO A 122 -2.79 7.80 -16.54
CA PRO A 122 -2.42 8.95 -15.73
C PRO A 122 -3.57 9.56 -14.93
N HIS A 123 -4.84 9.32 -15.30
CA HIS A 123 -5.99 9.78 -14.52
C HIS A 123 -6.01 9.22 -13.08
N PHE A 124 -5.41 8.05 -12.84
CA PHE A 124 -5.31 7.49 -11.49
C PHE A 124 -4.35 8.26 -10.57
N ASP A 125 -3.54 9.20 -11.06
CA ASP A 125 -2.79 10.11 -10.18
C ASP A 125 -3.72 11.02 -9.36
N GLU A 126 -4.92 11.30 -9.86
CA GLU A 126 -5.94 12.06 -9.14
C GLU A 126 -6.66 11.21 -8.07
N ALA A 127 -6.32 9.93 -7.95
CA ALA A 127 -6.98 9.02 -7.02
C ALA A 127 -6.84 9.52 -5.59
N ARG A 128 -7.98 9.76 -4.92
CA ARG A 128 -7.98 10.15 -3.50
C ARG A 128 -7.51 8.98 -2.66
N VAL A 129 -6.53 9.23 -1.80
CA VAL A 129 -5.98 8.22 -0.90
C VAL A 129 -6.77 8.23 0.41
N ILE A 130 -7.38 7.08 0.69
CA ILE A 130 -8.20 6.85 1.87
C ILE A 130 -7.57 5.72 2.68
N VAL A 131 -7.02 6.05 3.85
CA VAL A 131 -6.40 5.08 4.75
C VAL A 131 -7.39 4.65 5.83
N HIS A 132 -7.62 3.35 5.92
CA HIS A 132 -8.49 2.68 6.89
C HIS A 132 -7.63 2.01 7.96
N PHE A 133 -7.68 2.56 9.18
CA PHE A 133 -7.08 1.96 10.37
C PHE A 133 -8.12 1.09 11.05
N SER A 134 -8.05 -0.24 10.87
CA SER A 134 -9.01 -1.20 11.44
C SER A 134 -8.61 -1.63 12.83
N SER A 135 -9.49 -1.43 13.81
CA SER A 135 -9.18 -1.66 15.23
C SER A 135 -10.43 -2.04 16.03
N THR A 136 -10.30 -2.99 16.97
CA THR A 136 -11.36 -3.27 17.96
C THR A 136 -11.48 -2.16 19.00
N ASN A 137 -10.41 -1.38 19.21
CA ASN A 137 -10.46 -0.14 19.98
C ASN A 137 -10.98 1.00 19.10
N LYS A 138 -12.19 1.50 19.40
CA LYS A 138 -12.88 2.58 18.66
C LYS A 138 -12.03 3.84 18.49
N ARG A 139 -11.11 4.15 19.43
CA ARG A 139 -10.22 5.31 19.33
C ARG A 139 -9.28 5.25 18.13
N PHE A 140 -8.93 4.05 17.68
CA PHE A 140 -8.01 3.82 16.57
C PHE A 140 -8.70 3.15 15.37
N ASN A 141 -10.03 3.06 15.39
CA ASN A 141 -10.83 2.59 14.26
C ASN A 141 -11.25 3.79 13.44
N LEU A 142 -10.37 4.25 12.55
CA LEU A 142 -10.44 5.56 11.92
C LEU A 142 -10.22 5.47 10.42
N GLN A 143 -10.73 6.46 9.71
CA GLN A 143 -10.43 6.70 8.30
C GLN A 143 -9.78 8.08 8.17
N GLU A 144 -8.68 8.15 7.43
CA GLU A 144 -7.95 9.40 7.19
C GLU A 144 -7.81 9.66 5.69
N ASN A 145 -7.93 10.92 5.29
CA ASN A 145 -7.63 11.37 3.93
C ASN A 145 -6.15 11.75 3.86
N TRP A 146 -5.45 11.19 2.87
CA TRP A 146 -4.01 11.36 2.66
C TRP A 146 -3.69 12.03 1.34
N GLY A 147 -4.59 12.88 0.83
CA GLY A 147 -4.39 13.60 -0.44
C GLY A 147 -4.65 12.70 -1.65
N SER A 148 -3.81 12.82 -2.66
CA SER A 148 -3.90 12.15 -3.96
C SER A 148 -2.67 11.28 -4.23
N LEU A 149 -2.77 10.31 -5.14
CA LEU A 149 -1.62 9.50 -5.55
C LEU A 149 -0.50 10.34 -6.20
N ALA A 150 -0.85 11.45 -6.85
CA ALA A 150 0.09 12.40 -7.43
C ALA A 150 1.10 12.97 -6.41
N ASP A 151 0.71 13.08 -5.14
CA ASP A 151 1.53 13.60 -4.04
C ASP A 151 2.67 12.66 -3.65
N TYR A 152 2.61 11.39 -4.11
CA TYR A 152 3.55 10.32 -3.75
C TYR A 152 4.42 9.88 -4.93
N ARG A 153 4.44 10.65 -6.02
CA ARG A 153 5.38 10.44 -7.12
C ARG A 153 6.82 10.60 -6.61
N PRO A 154 7.74 9.68 -6.92
CA PRO A 154 9.15 9.86 -6.58
C PRO A 154 9.68 11.13 -7.23
N LEU A 155 10.51 11.89 -6.49
CA LEU A 155 11.03 13.18 -6.94
C LEU A 155 12.15 13.06 -7.99
N GLU A 156 12.62 11.84 -8.30
CA GLU A 156 13.79 11.58 -9.15
C GLU A 156 13.47 10.57 -10.28
N ALA A 157 12.55 10.92 -11.17
CA ALA A 157 12.33 10.21 -12.44
C ALA A 157 12.52 11.11 -13.68
N PHE A 158 13.21 12.25 -13.53
CA PHE A 158 13.49 13.20 -14.62
C PHE A 158 14.96 13.62 -14.72
N GLU A 159 15.90 12.85 -14.19
CA GLU A 159 17.30 12.96 -14.57
C GLU A 159 17.66 11.74 -15.42
N HIS A 160 18.10 11.99 -16.67
CA HIS A 160 18.30 11.05 -17.78
C HIS A 160 17.13 10.88 -18.76
N ALA A 161 16.67 12.00 -19.33
CA ALA A 161 16.26 12.06 -20.74
C ALA A 161 17.39 12.69 -21.56
#